data_AF-A0A1M7SKG4-F1
#
_entry.id   AF-A0A1M7SKG4-F1
#
_cell.length_a   1.000
_cell.length_b   1.000
_cell.length_c   1.000
_cell.angle_alpha   90.00
_cell.angle_beta   90.00
_cell.angle_gamma   90.00
#
_symmetry.space_group_name_H-M   'P 1'
#
loop_
_entity.id
_entity.type
_entity.pdbx_description
1 polymer ?
#
loop_
_entity_poly.entity_id
_entity_poly.type
_entity_poly.pdbx_seq_one_letter_code
_entity_poly.pdbx_strand_id
1 'polypeptide(L)'
;MGGSRTYHLKKRYGITAADADAMLAAQGGLCAICGVAAAEHVDHDHDTGGVRELLCFNCNGGLGQFKDDPEVLRVAADYVERHRALLRSVNNRPEAGKASGQRRPGVARDRRCSHGFARWKAMHVGD
;
A
#
# COMPACT_ATOMS: atom_id res chain seq x y z
N MET A 1 7.50 23.97 -36.41
CA MET A 1 7.49 23.84 -34.94
C MET A 1 7.40 22.35 -34.62
N GLY A 2 8.38 21.77 -33.92
CA GLY A 2 8.44 20.33 -33.65
C GLY A 2 9.55 20.07 -32.64
N GLY A 3 9.39 20.62 -31.43
CA GLY A 3 10.44 20.64 -30.41
C GLY A 3 10.47 19.35 -29.59
N SER A 4 11.65 18.73 -29.52
CA SER A 4 12.15 17.78 -28.50
C SER A 4 11.31 16.53 -28.16
N ARG A 5 10.01 16.67 -27.83
CA ARG A 5 9.08 15.57 -27.48
C ARG A 5 8.96 14.51 -28.58
N THR A 6 8.90 14.92 -29.84
CA THR A 6 8.73 14.02 -31.00
C THR A 6 9.94 13.12 -31.25
N TYR A 7 11.16 13.60 -30.98
CA TYR A 7 12.39 12.83 -31.24
C TYR A 7 12.63 11.74 -30.18
N HIS A 8 12.31 12.02 -28.92
CA HIS A 8 12.50 11.07 -27.82
C HIS A 8 11.51 9.88 -27.84
N LEU A 9 10.27 10.10 -28.31
CA LEU A 9 9.24 9.05 -28.38
C LEU A 9 9.57 7.99 -29.45
N LYS A 10 9.95 8.43 -30.65
CA LYS A 10 10.25 7.53 -31.77
C LYS A 10 11.49 6.68 -31.54
N LYS A 11 12.52 7.24 -30.90
CA LYS A 11 13.79 6.54 -30.65
C LYS A 11 13.72 5.53 -29.50
N ARG A 12 12.87 5.79 -28.49
CA ARG A 12 12.78 4.95 -27.29
C ARG A 12 11.66 3.91 -27.36
N TYR A 13 10.53 4.24 -28.00
CA TYR A 13 9.31 3.43 -27.93
C TYR A 13 8.74 3.04 -29.30
N GLY A 14 9.36 3.47 -30.39
CA GLY A 14 8.90 3.14 -31.75
C GLY A 14 7.60 3.83 -32.19
N ILE A 15 6.97 4.64 -31.33
CA ILE A 15 5.72 5.36 -31.65
C ILE A 15 5.99 6.81 -32.04
N THR A 16 5.14 7.34 -32.93
CA THR A 16 5.13 8.76 -33.27
C THR A 16 4.32 9.57 -32.25
N ALA A 17 4.47 10.90 -32.27
CA ALA A 17 3.61 11.76 -31.45
C ALA A 17 2.12 11.62 -31.84
N ALA A 18 1.83 11.40 -33.13
CA ALA A 18 0.46 11.18 -33.59
C ALA A 18 -0.13 9.88 -33.02
N ASP A 19 0.67 8.82 -32.88
CA ASP A 19 0.23 7.57 -32.25
C ASP A 19 -0.06 7.78 -30.76
N ALA A 20 0.79 8.55 -30.06
CA ALA A 20 0.56 8.90 -28.66
C ALA A 20 -0.70 9.78 -28.49
N ASP A 21 -0.91 10.76 -29.37
CA ASP A 21 -2.10 11.63 -29.33
C ASP A 21 -3.38 10.83 -29.64
N ALA A 22 -3.33 9.89 -30.59
CA ALA A 22 -4.44 8.99 -30.89
C ALA A 22 -4.76 8.05 -29.72
N MET A 23 -3.73 7.52 -29.06
CA MET A 23 -3.88 6.72 -27.85
C MET A 23 -4.49 7.54 -26.70
N LEU A 24 -4.02 8.77 -26.50
CA LEU A 24 -4.55 9.69 -25.49
C LEU A 24 -6.03 9.98 -25.75
N ALA A 25 -6.41 10.24 -27.01
CA ALA A 25 -7.78 10.47 -27.40
C ALA A 25 -8.66 9.22 -27.19
N ALA A 26 -8.17 8.03 -27.53
CA ALA A 26 -8.87 6.77 -27.31
C ALA A 26 -9.11 6.48 -25.82
N GLN A 27 -8.17 6.89 -24.95
CA GLN A 27 -8.30 6.81 -23.50
C GLN A 27 -9.16 7.94 -22.88
N GLY A 28 -9.69 8.86 -23.68
CA GLY A 28 -10.43 10.02 -23.18
C GLY A 28 -9.57 11.01 -22.38
N GLY A 29 -8.25 11.01 -22.59
CA GLY A 29 -7.30 11.86 -21.87
C GLY A 29 -6.90 11.36 -20.48
N LEU A 30 -7.37 10.18 -20.07
CA LEU A 30 -7.22 9.68 -18.70
C LEU A 30 -6.27 8.48 -18.63
N CYS A 31 -5.63 8.33 -17.47
CA CYS A 31 -4.75 7.20 -17.15
C CYS A 31 -5.50 5.87 -17.33
N ALA A 32 -4.93 4.94 -18.09
CA ALA A 32 -5.56 3.65 -18.36
C ALA A 32 -5.74 2.78 -17.10
N ILE A 33 -4.90 2.96 -16.07
CA ILE A 33 -4.99 2.19 -14.82
C ILE A 33 -6.03 2.78 -13.86
N CYS A 34 -5.91 4.07 -13.52
CA CYS A 34 -6.77 4.64 -12.48
C CYS A 34 -8.04 5.31 -13.02
N GLY A 35 -8.08 5.68 -14.30
CA GLY A 35 -9.23 6.36 -14.92
C GLY A 35 -9.58 7.73 -14.36
N VAL A 36 -8.72 8.33 -13.51
CA VAL A 36 -9.03 9.58 -12.80
C VAL A 36 -8.06 10.72 -13.16
N ALA A 37 -6.77 10.43 -13.24
CA ALA A 37 -5.75 11.43 -13.52
C ALA A 37 -5.41 11.51 -15.01
N ALA A 38 -4.84 12.65 -15.44
CA ALA A 38 -4.37 12.84 -16.81
C ALA A 38 -3.32 11.78 -17.20
N ALA A 39 -3.44 11.27 -18.43
CA ALA A 39 -2.47 10.35 -19.02
C ALA A 39 -1.31 11.16 -19.63
N GLU A 40 -0.14 11.10 -19.01
CA GLU A 40 1.00 11.96 -19.37
C GLU A 40 2.26 11.17 -19.75
N HIS A 41 2.31 9.88 -19.41
CA HIS A 41 3.49 9.03 -19.54
C HIS A 41 3.16 7.82 -20.41
N VAL A 42 3.97 7.59 -21.44
CA VAL A 42 3.88 6.37 -22.27
C VAL A 42 4.46 5.22 -21.46
N ASP A 43 3.61 4.29 -21.09
CA ASP A 43 3.99 3.05 -20.42
C ASP A 43 4.41 2.01 -21.47
N HIS A 44 5.43 1.24 -21.11
CA HIS A 44 6.01 0.24 -22.00
C HIS A 44 6.46 -0.96 -21.18
N ASP A 45 6.37 -2.13 -21.79
CA ASP A 45 6.85 -3.36 -21.23
C ASP A 45 8.39 -3.37 -21.23
N HIS A 46 8.99 -3.60 -20.06
CA HIS A 46 10.45 -3.54 -19.90
C HIS A 46 11.19 -4.74 -20.51
N ASP A 47 10.49 -5.86 -20.78
CA ASP A 47 11.09 -7.06 -21.37
C ASP A 47 11.09 -6.99 -22.92
N THR A 48 9.97 -6.55 -23.49
CA THR A 48 9.77 -6.51 -24.96
C THR A 48 10.01 -5.12 -25.56
N GLY A 49 9.95 -4.07 -24.76
CA GLY A 49 9.95 -2.67 -25.21
C GLY A 49 8.63 -2.24 -25.87
N GLY A 50 7.61 -3.10 -25.89
CA GLY A 50 6.30 -2.80 -26.48
C GLY A 50 5.55 -1.75 -25.68
N VAL A 51 5.00 -0.74 -26.36
CA VAL A 51 4.13 0.25 -25.71
C VAL A 51 2.84 -0.42 -25.26
N ARG A 52 2.46 -0.15 -24.00
CA ARG A 52 1.19 -0.60 -23.41
C ARG A 52 0.14 0.50 -23.63
N GLU A 53 0.06 1.47 -22.72
CA GLU A 53 -0.91 2.56 -22.75
C GLU A 53 -0.31 3.86 -22.17
N LEU A 54 -1.08 4.94 -22.11
CA LEU A 54 -0.70 6.16 -21.38
C LEU A 54 -1.19 6.11 -19.93
N LEU A 55 -0.28 6.42 -19.01
CA LEU A 55 -0.51 6.41 -17.57
C LEU A 55 -0.25 7.79 -16.95
N CYS A 56 -0.82 8.02 -15.76
CA CYS A 56 -0.43 9.15 -14.92
C CYS A 56 0.92 8.87 -14.23
N PHE A 57 1.56 9.93 -13.72
CA PHE A 57 2.85 9.85 -13.02
C PHE A 57 2.87 8.79 -11.91
N ASN A 58 1.81 8.75 -11.08
CA ASN A 58 1.75 7.84 -9.92
C ASN A 58 1.58 6.37 -10.33
N CYS A 59 0.71 6.09 -11.30
CA CYS A 59 0.48 4.71 -11.75
C CYS A 59 1.72 4.17 -12.48
N ASN A 60 2.31 4.96 -13.38
CA ASN A 60 3.55 4.59 -14.07
C ASN A 60 4.70 4.35 -13.09
N GLY A 61 4.91 5.28 -12.15
CA GLY A 61 5.92 5.13 -11.11
C GLY A 61 5.67 3.91 -10.22
N GLY A 62 4.41 3.66 -9.85
CA GLY A 62 3.99 2.51 -9.05
C GLY A 62 4.36 1.18 -9.69
N LEU A 63 4.05 0.99 -10.98
CA LEU A 63 4.44 -0.22 -11.71
C LEU A 63 5.96 -0.44 -11.65
N GLY A 64 6.74 0.61 -11.92
CA GLY A 64 8.20 0.55 -11.86
C GLY A 64 8.75 0.21 -10.47
N GLN A 65 8.14 0.70 -9.37
CA GLN A 65 8.55 0.33 -8.01
C GLN A 65 8.33 -1.15 -7.70
N PHE A 66 7.30 -1.75 -8.30
CA PHE A 66 7.03 -3.18 -8.21
C PHE A 66 7.69 -3.99 -9.34
N LYS A 67 8.56 -3.35 -10.14
CA LYS A 67 9.31 -3.96 -11.24
C LYS A 67 8.41 -4.66 -12.27
N ASP A 68 7.21 -4.12 -12.48
CA ASP A 68 6.18 -4.69 -13.34
C ASP A 68 5.80 -6.15 -13.00
N ASP A 69 6.10 -6.62 -11.78
CA ASP A 69 5.79 -8.00 -11.35
C ASP A 69 4.31 -8.13 -10.93
N PRO A 70 3.48 -8.87 -11.68
CA PRO A 70 2.06 -9.01 -11.37
C PRO A 70 1.81 -9.72 -10.04
N GLU A 71 2.66 -10.67 -9.65
CA GLU A 71 2.49 -11.40 -8.39
C GLU A 71 2.75 -10.47 -7.20
N VAL A 72 3.79 -9.64 -7.27
CA VAL A 72 4.08 -8.65 -6.23
C VAL A 72 2.97 -7.61 -6.13
N LEU A 73 2.43 -7.13 -7.26
CA LEU A 73 1.33 -6.18 -7.29
C LEU A 73 0.07 -6.72 -6.59
N ARG A 74 -0.29 -7.99 -6.82
CA ARG A 74 -1.42 -8.64 -6.12
C ARG A 74 -1.17 -8.75 -4.61
N VAL A 75 0.02 -9.20 -4.22
CA VAL A 75 0.40 -9.28 -2.80
C VAL A 75 0.39 -7.90 -2.12
N ALA A 76 0.80 -6.84 -2.83
CA ALA A 76 0.75 -5.47 -2.34
C ALA A 76 -0.69 -4.98 -2.13
N ALA A 77 -1.62 -5.31 -3.05
CA ALA A 77 -3.04 -5.03 -2.88
C ALA A 77 -3.60 -5.73 -1.61
N ASP A 78 -3.34 -7.03 -1.46
CA ASP A 78 -3.76 -7.80 -0.29
C ASP A 78 -3.18 -7.22 1.01
N TYR A 79 -1.92 -6.79 1.00
CA TYR A 79 -1.28 -6.17 2.16
C TYR A 79 -2.05 -4.92 2.62
N VAL A 80 -2.42 -4.04 1.69
CA VAL A 80 -3.17 -2.82 1.98
C VAL A 80 -4.55 -3.17 2.53
N GLU A 81 -5.25 -4.12 1.91
CA GLU A 81 -6.59 -4.52 2.33
C GLU A 81 -6.62 -5.12 3.74
N ARG A 82 -5.69 -6.05 4.03
CA ARG A 82 -5.57 -6.66 5.37
C ARG A 82 -5.33 -5.58 6.44
N HIS A 83 -4.41 -4.65 6.19
CA HIS A 83 -4.12 -3.60 7.18
C HIS A 83 -5.27 -2.59 7.32
N ARG A 84 -5.97 -2.25 6.23
CA ARG A 84 -7.20 -1.45 6.32
C ARG A 84 -8.28 -2.15 7.15
N ALA A 85 -8.48 -3.45 6.97
CA ALA A 85 -9.43 -4.23 7.76
C ALA A 85 -9.06 -4.26 9.24
N LEU A 86 -7.79 -4.52 9.55
CA LEU A 86 -7.27 -4.51 10.92
C LEU A 86 -7.45 -3.15 11.58
N LEU A 87 -7.04 -2.06 10.93
CA LEU A 87 -7.15 -0.71 11.49
C LEU A 87 -8.62 -0.29 11.69
N ARG A 88 -9.52 -0.64 10.77
CA ARG A 88 -10.97 -0.44 10.98
C ARG A 88 -11.49 -1.20 12.20
N SER A 89 -11.04 -2.44 12.40
CA SER A 89 -11.47 -3.25 13.55
C SER A 89 -10.96 -2.70 14.89
N VAL A 90 -9.77 -2.08 14.91
CA VAL A 90 -9.21 -1.43 16.10
C VAL A 90 -9.99 -0.17 16.43
N ASN A 91 -10.24 0.68 15.42
CA ASN A 91 -10.94 1.95 15.60
C ASN A 91 -12.42 1.76 15.98
N ASN A 92 -13.01 0.61 15.64
CA ASN A 92 -14.40 0.28 15.97
C ASN A 92 -14.55 -0.57 17.25
N ARG A 93 -13.48 -0.81 18.04
CA ARG A 93 -13.66 -1.43 19.35
C ARG A 93 -14.43 -0.46 20.25
N PRO A 94 -15.53 -0.89 20.90
CA PRO A 94 -16.13 -0.09 21.94
C PRO A 94 -15.06 0.16 23.01
N GLU A 95 -14.94 1.41 23.47
CA GLU A 95 -14.03 1.77 24.56
C GLU A 95 -14.22 0.76 25.69
N ALA A 96 -13.18 -0.02 26.00
CA ALA A 96 -13.20 -0.93 27.13
C ALA A 96 -13.60 -0.10 28.36
N GLY A 97 -14.73 -0.47 28.96
CA GLY A 97 -15.54 0.39 29.81
C GLY A 97 -14.76 1.27 30.77
N LYS A 98 -15.22 2.52 30.90
CA LYS A 98 -15.28 3.16 32.21
C LYS A 98 -16.07 2.20 33.11
N ALA A 99 -15.35 1.34 33.83
CA ALA A 99 -15.94 0.46 34.82
C ALA A 99 -16.67 1.35 35.84
N SER A 100 -17.99 1.43 35.74
CA SER A 100 -18.82 2.00 36.80
C SER A 100 -18.58 1.14 38.03
N GLY A 101 -17.82 1.67 38.99
CA GLY A 101 -17.43 0.99 40.19
C GLY A 101 -18.65 0.54 40.99
N GLN A 102 -18.98 -0.75 40.91
CA GLN A 102 -19.70 -1.43 41.97
C GLN A 102 -18.67 -2.16 42.82
N ARG A 103 -18.41 -1.59 44.00
CA ARG A 103 -17.56 -2.19 45.04
C ARG A 103 -18.03 -3.61 45.30
N ARG A 104 -17.15 -4.59 45.10
CA ARG A 104 -17.35 -5.97 45.54
C ARG A 104 -17.49 -5.94 47.08
N PRO A 105 -18.46 -6.64 47.69
CA PRO A 105 -18.51 -6.75 49.15
C PRO A 105 -17.24 -7.44 49.65
N GLY A 106 -16.63 -6.86 50.69
CA GLY A 106 -15.34 -7.29 51.22
C GLY A 106 -15.41 -8.71 51.79
N VAL A 107 -14.56 -9.60 51.29
CA VAL A 107 -14.23 -10.84 51.99
C VAL A 107 -13.33 -10.48 53.18
N ALA A 108 -13.77 -10.85 54.38
CA ALA A 108 -12.99 -10.66 55.60
C ALA A 108 -11.62 -11.32 55.45
N ARG A 109 -10.55 -10.53 55.60
CA ARG A 109 -9.17 -11.04 55.58
C ARG A 109 -8.91 -11.77 56.90
N ASP A 110 -8.90 -13.10 56.87
CA ASP A 110 -8.27 -13.89 57.93
C ASP A 110 -6.77 -13.58 57.91
N ARG A 111 -6.29 -13.02 59.02
CA ARG A 111 -4.87 -12.75 59.23
C ARG A 111 -4.21 -14.05 59.65
N ARG A 112 -3.50 -14.71 58.73
CA ARG A 112 -2.35 -15.60 59.01
C ARG A 112 -1.82 -16.16 57.70
N CYS A 113 -0.75 -15.58 57.18
CA CYS A 113 0.55 -16.26 57.09
C CYS A 113 1.58 -15.32 56.49
N SER A 114 2.72 -15.30 57.14
CA SER A 114 3.88 -14.48 56.89
C SER A 114 4.89 -15.21 56.01
N HIS A 115 5.70 -14.42 55.30
CA HIS A 115 6.95 -14.76 54.58
C HIS A 115 6.84 -15.18 53.11
N GLY A 116 7.61 -14.50 52.24
CA GLY A 116 7.96 -15.04 50.93
C GLY A 116 8.17 -14.03 49.78
N PHE A 117 8.94 -12.97 49.96
CA PHE A 117 9.43 -12.14 48.84
C PHE A 117 10.54 -12.89 48.07
N ALA A 118 10.33 -13.25 46.79
CA ALA A 118 11.41 -13.59 45.84
C ALA A 118 10.92 -13.40 44.39
N ARG A 119 11.23 -12.24 43.78
CA ARG A 119 12.29 -12.01 42.76
C ARG A 119 12.07 -12.68 41.40
N TRP A 120 11.76 -11.82 40.43
CA TRP A 120 11.84 -12.05 38.98
C TRP A 120 13.30 -11.86 38.51
N LYS A 121 13.89 -12.86 37.85
CA LYS A 121 15.12 -12.76 37.00
C LYS A 121 14.92 -13.75 35.84
N ALA A 122 14.72 -13.25 34.63
CA ALA A 122 15.75 -13.06 33.60
C ALA A 122 16.23 -14.39 32.99
N MET A 123 15.79 -14.68 31.76
CA MET A 123 16.31 -15.76 30.91
C MET A 123 16.89 -15.16 29.63
N HIS A 124 18.21 -15.11 29.58
CA HIS A 124 19.01 -15.11 28.34
C HIS A 124 20.26 -15.98 28.59
N VAL A 125 20.63 -16.74 27.55
CA VAL A 125 21.89 -17.45 27.26
C VAL A 125 21.94 -18.97 27.53
N GLY A 126 22.29 -19.71 26.45
CA GLY A 126 22.74 -21.11 26.35
C GLY A 126 22.04 -21.82 25.18
N ASP A 127 22.68 -22.32 24.11
CA ASP A 127 24.10 -22.56 23.77
C ASP A 127 24.29 -22.44 22.24
#